data_AF-A0A7V1IFR9-F1
#
_entry.id   AF-A0A7V1IFR9-F1
#
_cell.length_a   1.000
_cell.length_b   1.000
_cell.length_c   1.000
_cell.angle_alpha   90.00
_cell.angle_beta   90.00
_cell.angle_gamma   90.00
#
_symmetry.space_group_name_H-M   'P 1'
#
loop_
_entity.id
_entity.type
_entity.pdbx_description
1 polymer ?
#
loop_
_entity_poly.entity_id
_entity_poly.type
_entity_poly.pdbx_seq_one_letter_code
_entity_poly.pdbx_strand_id
1 'polypeptide(L)'
;MMAWTDVDTIKLHLQELTAEGRVVHAFEAIYLEERGKIQLPHQLIMKTSLRVSALLDVLPTGPLTLTLTGTSWYPSGVENLYPRSFVVAEDPYPLQRYRESVDYVVRDEDGSVRRLEGGSIPSGGTVYAWGLPMHLYEMEVDYLVDADAGLLMILPEGSIPPRTRLIIAYETTASGITDTVIQQAIDEVEAKITGRLSDEYGPESSDVELGIGATEWTLATIADDIALRSLLASGDASADDRARRLMELARRYEERAMATLSPFLRAPVPHPATRGANPSPPPVW
;
A
#
# COMPACT_ATOMS: atom_id res chain seq x y z
N MET A 1 -22.08 -27.01 2.98
CA MET A 1 -22.54 -26.08 1.94
C MET A 1 -21.35 -25.91 1.02
N MET A 2 -21.47 -26.33 -0.23
CA MET A 2 -20.45 -26.00 -1.23
C MET A 2 -20.65 -24.53 -1.63
N ALA A 3 -19.55 -23.79 -1.68
CA ALA A 3 -19.53 -22.42 -2.16
C ALA A 3 -19.47 -22.43 -3.71
N TRP A 4 -20.12 -21.48 -4.38
CA TRP A 4 -20.09 -21.33 -5.84
C TRP A 4 -18.77 -20.75 -6.35
N THR A 5 -17.99 -20.14 -5.45
CA THR A 5 -16.61 -19.69 -5.67
C THR A 5 -15.78 -20.01 -4.44
N ASP A 6 -14.45 -19.97 -4.56
CA ASP A 6 -13.53 -20.16 -3.44
C ASP A 6 -12.46 -19.07 -3.38
N VAL A 7 -11.74 -19.05 -2.24
CA VAL A 7 -10.67 -18.08 -1.96
C VAL A 7 -9.55 -18.14 -3.01
N ASP A 8 -9.19 -19.33 -3.48
CA ASP A 8 -8.09 -19.52 -4.41
C ASP A 8 -8.42 -18.97 -5.80
N THR A 9 -9.65 -19.17 -6.26
CA THR A 9 -10.19 -18.61 -7.51
C THR A 9 -10.18 -17.09 -7.46
N ILE A 10 -10.66 -16.50 -6.36
CA ILE A 10 -10.66 -15.04 -6.20
C ILE A 10 -9.24 -14.48 -6.14
N LYS A 11 -8.32 -15.13 -5.42
CA LYS A 11 -6.91 -14.73 -5.38
C LYS A 11 -6.27 -14.72 -6.76
N LEU A 12 -6.56 -15.71 -7.59
CA LEU A 12 -6.03 -15.77 -8.96
C LEU A 12 -6.45 -14.53 -9.76
N HIS A 13 -7.71 -14.10 -9.63
CA HIS A 13 -8.20 -12.87 -10.28
C HIS A 13 -7.64 -11.60 -9.64
N LEU A 14 -7.45 -11.57 -8.32
CA LEU A 14 -6.90 -10.42 -7.61
C LEU A 14 -5.41 -10.18 -7.90
N GLN A 15 -4.64 -11.22 -8.25
CA GLN A 15 -3.24 -11.07 -8.68
C GLN A 15 -3.10 -10.17 -9.91
N GLU A 16 -4.09 -10.17 -10.81
CA GLU A 16 -4.13 -9.27 -11.97
C GLU A 16 -4.53 -7.83 -11.57
N LEU A 17 -5.12 -7.66 -10.39
CA LEU A 17 -5.67 -6.41 -9.88
C LEU A 17 -4.80 -5.73 -8.82
N THR A 18 -3.83 -6.44 -8.24
CA THR A 18 -2.98 -5.90 -7.18
C THR A 18 -2.22 -4.67 -7.68
N ALA A 19 -2.69 -3.49 -7.26
CA ALA A 19 -1.94 -2.26 -7.32
C ALA A 19 -0.61 -2.47 -6.59
N GLU A 20 0.50 -2.16 -7.27
CA GLU A 20 1.85 -2.34 -6.73
C GLU A 20 1.94 -1.82 -5.29
N GLY A 21 2.55 -2.61 -4.40
CA GLY A 21 2.86 -2.16 -3.04
C GLY A 21 3.65 -0.86 -3.12
N ARG A 22 3.29 0.13 -2.29
CA ARG A 22 3.90 1.44 -2.36
C ARG A 22 5.12 1.48 -1.45
N VAL A 23 6.26 1.87 -2.00
CA VAL A 23 7.38 2.33 -1.18
C VAL A 23 7.06 3.75 -0.70
N VAL A 24 6.91 3.91 0.61
CA VAL A 24 6.58 5.18 1.25
C VAL A 24 7.80 5.66 2.04
N HIS A 25 8.45 6.70 1.52
CA HIS A 25 9.41 7.48 2.29
C HIS A 25 8.66 8.65 2.93
N ALA A 26 8.10 8.43 4.12
CA ALA A 26 7.37 9.47 4.84
C ALA A 26 8.34 10.30 5.69
N PHE A 27 8.64 11.51 5.22
CA PHE A 27 9.42 12.50 5.97
C PHE A 27 8.54 13.19 7.01
N GLU A 28 7.97 12.43 7.94
CA GLU A 28 7.09 13.01 8.95
C GLU A 28 7.92 13.60 10.08
N ALA A 29 7.96 14.92 10.13
CA ALA A 29 8.49 15.64 11.28
C ALA A 29 7.51 15.53 12.46
N ILE A 30 7.43 14.35 13.07
CA ILE A 30 6.51 14.15 14.20
C ILE A 30 7.17 14.74 15.43
N TYR A 31 6.67 15.91 15.84
CA TYR A 31 7.09 16.55 17.06
C TYR A 31 6.39 15.86 18.23
N LEU A 32 7.09 14.94 18.89
CA LEU A 32 6.59 14.29 20.10
C LEU A 32 6.57 15.31 21.24
N GLU A 33 5.41 15.95 21.49
CA GLU A 33 5.24 16.76 22.70
C GLU A 33 5.32 15.89 23.97
N GLU A 34 4.76 14.67 23.90
CA GLU A 34 4.86 13.61 24.90
C GLU A 34 5.02 12.24 24.21
N ARG A 35 5.62 11.26 24.90
CA ARG A 35 5.73 9.88 24.38
C ARG A 35 4.33 9.29 24.20
N GLY A 36 4.03 8.74 23.02
CA GLY A 36 2.68 8.30 22.71
C GLY A 36 2.53 7.49 21.42
N LYS A 37 1.27 7.29 21.03
CA LYS A 37 0.87 6.64 19.78
C LYS A 37 0.82 7.66 18.66
N ILE A 38 1.43 7.33 17.54
CA ILE A 38 1.48 8.10 16.31
C ILE A 38 0.69 7.31 15.26
N GLN A 39 -0.30 7.96 14.65
CA GLN A 39 -0.99 7.41 13.50
C GLN A 39 -0.18 7.73 12.25
N LEU A 40 0.32 6.69 11.56
CA LEU A 40 0.97 6.86 10.27
C LEU A 40 -0.09 7.08 9.18
N PRO A 41 0.27 7.77 8.08
CA PRO A 41 -0.66 8.03 6.97
C PRO A 41 -1.23 6.76 6.33
N HIS A 42 -0.47 5.67 6.34
CA HIS A 42 -0.85 4.42 5.70
C HIS A 42 -0.99 3.26 6.69
N GLN A 43 -1.83 2.31 6.31
CA GLN A 43 -2.05 1.02 6.95
C GLN A 43 -1.30 -0.07 6.18
N LEU A 44 -1.34 -1.31 6.69
CA LEU A 44 -0.77 -2.50 6.05
C LEU A 44 0.72 -2.38 5.76
N ILE A 45 1.46 -1.95 6.77
CA ILE A 45 2.89 -1.72 6.70
C ILE A 45 3.62 -3.06 6.66
N MET A 46 4.54 -3.24 5.70
CA MET A 46 5.47 -4.37 5.74
C MET A 46 6.43 -4.18 6.92
N LYS A 47 6.21 -4.89 8.03
CA LYS A 47 7.01 -4.74 9.27
C LYS A 47 8.52 -4.80 9.02
N THR A 48 8.97 -5.67 8.12
CA THR A 48 10.39 -5.84 7.76
C THR A 48 10.99 -4.66 7.02
N SER A 49 10.17 -3.79 6.43
CA SER A 49 10.59 -2.58 5.72
C SER A 49 10.61 -1.34 6.61
N LEU A 50 9.95 -1.38 7.77
CA LEU A 50 9.80 -0.22 8.63
C LEU A 50 11.14 0.17 9.26
N ARG A 51 11.52 1.42 9.06
CA ARG A 51 12.70 2.05 9.65
C ARG A 51 12.29 3.35 10.33
N VAL A 52 12.63 3.49 11.61
CA VAL A 52 12.44 4.72 12.38
C VAL A 52 13.82 5.27 12.73
N SER A 53 14.10 6.51 12.33
CA SER A 53 15.41 7.13 12.54
C SER A 53 15.30 8.59 12.96
N ALA A 54 16.35 9.16 13.54
CA ALA A 54 16.43 10.58 13.84
C ALA A 54 17.83 11.14 13.58
N LEU A 55 17.87 12.43 13.24
CA LEU A 55 19.11 13.20 13.22
C LEU A 55 19.38 13.75 14.64
N LEU A 56 20.29 13.11 15.37
CA LEU A 56 20.66 13.53 16.73
C LEU A 56 21.85 14.49 16.77
N ASP A 57 22.69 14.45 15.74
CA ASP A 57 23.83 15.34 15.57
C ASP A 57 23.77 15.99 14.18
N VAL A 58 24.17 17.26 14.08
CA VAL A 58 24.26 18.01 12.83
C VAL A 58 25.68 18.01 12.26
N LEU A 59 26.63 17.36 12.94
CA LEU A 59 27.99 17.22 12.46
C LEU A 59 28.08 16.10 11.41
N PRO A 60 28.55 16.40 10.19
CA PRO A 60 28.77 15.37 9.18
C PRO A 60 29.98 14.51 9.55
N THR A 61 29.87 13.21 9.28
CA THR A 61 31.01 12.29 9.33
C THR A 61 31.86 12.49 8.08
N GLY A 62 33.14 12.80 8.26
CA GLY A 62 34.13 12.92 7.17
C GLY A 62 35.22 13.97 7.43
N PRO A 63 36.12 14.22 6.46
CA PRO A 63 36.17 13.59 5.14
C PRO A 63 36.55 12.11 5.18
N LEU A 64 35.86 11.30 4.41
CA LEU A 64 36.20 9.91 4.12
C LEU A 64 36.83 9.83 2.75
N THR A 65 37.97 9.16 2.63
CA THR A 65 38.66 9.00 1.35
C THR A 65 38.17 7.74 0.67
N LEU A 66 37.55 7.86 -0.50
CA LEU A 66 37.01 6.76 -1.28
C LEU A 66 37.72 6.67 -2.63
N THR A 67 37.97 5.46 -3.11
CA THR A 67 38.48 5.22 -4.47
C THR A 67 37.41 4.50 -5.27
N LEU A 68 36.81 5.20 -6.24
CA LEU A 68 35.67 4.69 -7.00
C LEU A 68 36.12 4.14 -8.36
N THR A 69 36.09 2.82 -8.53
CA THR A 69 36.50 2.16 -9.78
C THR A 69 35.29 1.65 -10.56
N GLY A 70 35.26 1.89 -11.87
CA GLY A 70 34.14 1.47 -12.71
C GLY A 70 32.82 2.10 -12.28
N THR A 71 31.78 1.27 -12.14
CA THR A 71 30.42 1.65 -11.73
C THR A 71 29.90 0.71 -10.64
N SER A 72 30.78 0.19 -9.80
CA SER A 72 30.39 -0.66 -8.67
C SER A 72 29.88 0.17 -7.49
N TRP A 73 29.09 -0.44 -6.61
CA TRP A 73 28.72 0.16 -5.33
C TRP A 73 29.87 0.00 -4.33
N TYR A 74 30.18 1.07 -3.62
CA TYR A 74 31.24 1.14 -2.61
C TYR A 74 30.67 1.59 -1.28
N PRO A 75 30.94 0.89 -0.16
CA PRO A 75 30.52 1.38 1.15
C PRO A 75 31.27 2.68 1.47
N SER A 76 30.55 3.73 1.84
CA SER A 76 31.19 4.98 2.28
C SER A 76 31.82 4.86 3.68
N GLY A 77 31.34 3.91 4.49
CA GLY A 77 31.65 3.80 5.91
C GLY A 77 30.70 4.60 6.82
N VAL A 78 29.66 5.23 6.26
CA VAL A 78 28.60 5.94 7.01
C VAL A 78 27.26 5.38 6.57
N GLU A 79 26.60 4.64 7.46
CA GLU A 79 25.30 4.03 7.20
C GLU A 79 24.15 4.93 7.66
N ASN A 80 22.91 4.63 7.24
CA ASN A 80 21.69 5.33 7.62
C ASN A 80 21.78 6.84 7.40
N LEU A 81 22.12 7.24 6.18
CA LEU A 81 22.33 8.64 5.85
C LEU A 81 21.03 9.43 5.87
N TYR A 82 21.09 10.66 6.39
CA TYR A 82 20.01 11.62 6.20
C TYR A 82 19.83 11.86 4.70
N PRO A 83 18.61 11.74 4.15
CA PRO A 83 18.44 11.76 2.71
C PRO A 83 19.00 13.02 2.06
N ARG A 84 19.77 12.83 0.98
CA ARG A 84 20.43 13.89 0.21
C ARG A 84 21.43 14.73 1.03
N SER A 85 21.93 14.21 2.15
CA SER A 85 22.98 14.86 2.94
C SER A 85 24.39 14.50 2.47
N PHE A 86 24.54 13.49 1.61
CA PHE A 86 25.83 12.97 1.23
C PHE A 86 26.50 13.83 0.16
N VAL A 87 27.70 14.31 0.45
CA VAL A 87 28.48 15.19 -0.41
C VAL A 87 29.76 14.50 -0.82
N VAL A 88 30.06 14.52 -2.12
CA VAL A 88 31.34 14.04 -2.67
C VAL A 88 32.08 15.22 -3.30
N ALA A 89 33.37 15.35 -3.01
CA ALA A 89 34.25 16.40 -3.52
C ALA A 89 35.55 15.84 -4.08
N GLU A 90 36.23 16.62 -4.93
CA GLU A 90 37.56 16.29 -5.46
C GLU A 90 38.65 16.43 -4.41
N ASP A 91 38.46 17.34 -3.45
CA ASP A 91 39.46 17.70 -2.46
C ASP A 91 38.88 17.69 -1.03
N PRO A 92 39.72 17.58 0.01
CA PRO A 92 39.27 17.42 1.40
C PRO A 92 38.65 18.69 1.98
N TYR A 93 38.68 19.80 1.26
CA TYR A 93 37.90 21.00 1.57
C TYR A 93 36.86 21.10 0.45
N PRO A 94 35.54 21.02 0.67
CA PRO A 94 34.57 20.82 -0.42
C PRO A 94 34.33 22.09 -1.28
N LEU A 95 35.39 22.64 -1.89
CA LEU A 95 35.40 23.76 -2.80
C LEU A 95 34.89 23.32 -4.17
N GLN A 96 35.32 22.14 -4.63
CA GLN A 96 34.85 21.50 -5.86
C GLN A 96 34.05 20.24 -5.53
N ARG A 97 32.72 20.38 -5.58
CA ARG A 97 31.78 19.30 -5.28
C ARG A 97 31.27 18.65 -6.56
N TYR A 98 31.26 17.33 -6.57
CA TYR A 98 30.56 16.55 -7.57
C TYR A 98 29.05 16.63 -7.33
N ARG A 99 28.27 16.37 -8.37
CA ARG A 99 26.81 16.45 -8.36
C ARG A 99 26.20 15.06 -8.29
N GLU A 100 25.41 14.81 -7.25
CA GLU A 100 24.60 13.61 -7.15
C GLU A 100 23.62 13.50 -8.34
N SER A 101 23.37 12.29 -8.79
CA SER A 101 22.62 11.92 -10.00
C SER A 101 23.24 12.36 -11.34
N VAL A 102 24.44 12.96 -11.33
CA VAL A 102 25.21 13.28 -12.54
C VAL A 102 26.57 12.59 -12.50
N ASP A 103 27.31 12.79 -11.42
CA ASP A 103 28.66 12.25 -11.25
C ASP A 103 28.66 10.97 -10.40
N TYR A 104 27.75 10.89 -9.42
CA TYR A 104 27.60 9.76 -8.51
C TYR A 104 26.14 9.57 -8.08
N VAL A 105 25.83 8.43 -7.46
CA VAL A 105 24.56 8.17 -6.77
C VAL A 105 24.87 7.57 -5.40
N VAL A 106 23.98 7.79 -4.45
CA VAL A 106 24.07 7.24 -3.08
C VAL A 106 22.87 6.36 -2.81
N ARG A 107 23.08 5.31 -2.03
CA ARG A 107 22.04 4.55 -1.38
C ARG A 107 22.06 4.93 0.10
N ASP A 108 21.06 5.69 0.53
CA ASP A 108 21.04 6.28 1.87
C ASP A 108 20.94 5.19 2.96
N GLU A 109 20.33 4.04 2.66
CA GLU A 109 20.08 2.96 3.62
C GLU A 109 21.35 2.30 4.14
N ASP A 110 22.29 2.01 3.24
CA ASP A 110 23.55 1.32 3.55
C ASP A 110 24.77 2.23 3.38
N GLY A 111 24.55 3.49 3.02
CA GLY A 111 25.62 4.44 2.81
C GLY A 111 26.50 4.15 1.61
N SER A 112 26.06 3.32 0.66
CA SER A 112 26.87 2.97 -0.49
C SER A 112 26.86 4.10 -1.51
N VAL A 113 28.01 4.39 -2.08
CA VAL A 113 28.17 5.35 -3.17
C VAL A 113 28.63 4.62 -4.43
N ARG A 114 28.12 5.07 -5.57
CA ARG A 114 28.51 4.56 -6.88
C ARG A 114 28.76 5.71 -7.84
N ARG A 115 29.87 5.62 -8.59
CA ARG A 115 30.16 6.51 -9.71
C ARG A 115 29.20 6.26 -10.87
N LEU A 116 28.75 7.32 -11.53
CA LEU A 116 27.97 7.24 -12.76
C LEU A 116 28.89 7.24 -13.99
N GLU A 117 28.53 6.44 -14.99
CA GLU A 117 29.21 6.48 -16.29
C GLU A 117 28.89 7.80 -17.00
N GLY A 118 29.91 8.41 -17.62
CA GLY A 118 29.80 9.74 -18.24
C GLY A 118 29.87 10.92 -17.27
N GLY A 119 29.94 10.67 -15.95
CA GLY A 119 30.17 11.68 -14.93
C GLY A 119 31.61 12.20 -14.90
N SER A 120 31.83 13.26 -14.11
CA SER A 120 33.12 13.97 -13.99
C SER A 120 34.15 13.23 -13.13
N ILE A 121 33.72 12.28 -12.29
CA ILE A 121 34.62 11.45 -11.49
C ILE A 121 35.29 10.43 -12.42
N PRO A 122 36.62 10.38 -12.53
CA PRO A 122 37.31 9.37 -13.33
C PRO A 122 37.27 7.99 -12.66
N SER A 123 37.33 6.91 -13.46
CA SER A 123 37.42 5.55 -12.91
C SER A 123 38.77 5.37 -12.18
N GLY A 124 38.72 4.89 -10.95
CA GLY A 124 39.88 4.81 -10.06
C GLY A 124 40.23 6.15 -9.41
N GLY A 125 39.41 7.18 -9.60
CA GLY A 125 39.58 8.48 -8.96
C GLY A 125 39.39 8.40 -7.46
N THR A 126 40.24 9.12 -6.72
CA THR A 126 40.07 9.36 -5.29
C THR A 126 39.14 10.54 -5.09
N VAL A 127 38.13 10.37 -4.23
CA VAL A 127 37.18 11.40 -3.85
C VAL A 127 37.09 11.50 -2.33
N TYR A 128 36.65 12.65 -1.85
CA TYR A 128 36.40 12.90 -0.44
C TYR A 128 34.90 12.98 -0.21
N ALA A 129 34.41 12.25 0.78
CA ALA A 129 32.98 12.14 1.06
C ALA A 129 32.64 12.57 2.48
N TRP A 130 31.45 13.15 2.63
CA TRP A 130 30.83 13.48 3.91
C TRP A 130 29.38 13.03 3.87
N GLY A 131 28.87 12.60 5.02
CA GLY A 131 27.46 12.27 5.18
C GLY A 131 26.96 12.67 6.57
N LEU A 132 25.68 12.98 6.69
CA LEU A 132 25.04 13.15 7.99
C LEU A 132 24.41 11.81 8.39
N PRO A 133 25.01 11.04 9.32
CA PRO A 133 24.40 9.81 9.78
C PRO A 133 23.14 10.11 10.61
N MET A 134 22.16 9.24 10.50
CA MET A 134 21.01 9.20 11.40
C MET A 134 21.18 8.07 12.40
N HIS A 135 20.63 8.27 13.59
CA HIS A 135 20.48 7.20 14.55
C HIS A 135 19.24 6.37 14.19
N LEU A 136 19.43 5.07 13.95
CA LEU A 136 18.35 4.12 13.67
C LEU A 136 17.88 3.52 14.99
N TYR A 137 16.56 3.56 15.22
CA TYR A 137 15.92 2.97 16.39
C TYR A 137 15.49 1.53 16.11
N GLU A 138 15.43 0.72 17.16
CA GLU A 138 15.13 -0.70 17.09
C GLU A 138 13.66 -0.98 17.48
N MET A 139 12.97 -1.78 16.65
CA MET A 139 11.61 -2.23 16.93
C MET A 139 11.60 -3.15 18.16
N GLU A 140 10.55 -3.08 18.97
CA GLU A 140 10.38 -3.77 20.26
C GLU A 140 11.32 -3.30 21.39
N VAL A 141 12.32 -2.47 21.09
CA VAL A 141 13.19 -1.80 22.07
C VAL A 141 12.80 -0.34 22.24
N ASP A 142 12.74 0.40 21.13
CA ASP A 142 12.47 1.83 21.12
C ASP A 142 11.01 2.15 20.76
N TYR A 143 10.39 1.30 19.95
CA TYR A 143 9.02 1.48 19.48
C TYR A 143 8.33 0.16 19.16
N LEU A 144 7.00 0.16 19.15
CA LEU A 144 6.16 -0.92 18.63
C LEU A 144 5.37 -0.42 17.42
N VAL A 145 5.02 -1.32 16.51
CA VAL A 145 4.14 -1.02 15.37
C VAL A 145 2.98 -2.00 15.28
N ASP A 146 1.78 -1.45 15.21
CA ASP A 146 0.62 -2.13 14.66
C ASP A 146 0.60 -1.86 13.15
N ALA A 147 1.13 -2.82 12.39
CA ALA A 147 1.31 -2.69 10.95
C ALA A 147 -0.03 -2.60 10.21
N ASP A 148 -1.04 -3.33 10.68
CA ASP A 148 -2.35 -3.38 10.05
C ASP A 148 -3.07 -2.06 10.27
N ALA A 149 -3.01 -1.51 11.49
CA ALA A 149 -3.61 -0.21 11.81
C ALA A 149 -2.75 1.00 11.40
N GLY A 150 -1.49 0.79 10.99
CA GLY A 150 -0.56 1.89 10.70
C GLY A 150 -0.21 2.71 11.94
N LEU A 151 -0.15 2.09 13.12
CA LEU A 151 0.04 2.79 14.38
C LEU A 151 1.42 2.52 14.97
N LEU A 152 2.22 3.56 15.13
CA LEU A 152 3.53 3.52 15.75
C LEU A 152 3.41 3.96 17.21
N MET A 153 3.97 3.19 18.15
CA MET A 153 3.93 3.50 19.58
C MET A 153 5.36 3.60 20.11
N ILE A 154 5.72 4.79 20.61
CA ILE A 154 7.05 5.01 21.19
C ILE A 154 7.09 4.41 22.60
N LEU A 155 8.09 3.57 22.88
CA LEU A 155 8.22 2.90 24.16
C LEU A 155 8.81 3.84 25.23
N PRO A 156 8.25 3.87 26.46
CA PRO A 156 8.81 4.67 27.55
C PRO A 156 10.22 4.26 27.98
N GLU A 157 10.60 3.01 27.81
CA GLU A 157 11.96 2.54 28.15
C GLU A 157 12.96 2.74 26.99
N GLY A 158 12.46 3.18 25.83
CA GLY A 158 13.25 3.38 24.61
C GLY A 158 14.18 4.58 24.66
N SER A 159 15.15 4.56 23.75
CA SER A 159 16.17 5.59 23.57
C SER A 159 15.70 6.82 22.77
N ILE A 160 14.50 6.78 22.18
CA ILE A 160 13.90 7.91 21.46
C ILE A 160 13.69 9.09 22.45
N PRO A 161 14.41 10.22 22.28
CA PRO A 161 14.25 11.37 23.15
C PRO A 161 12.92 12.08 22.87
N PRO A 162 12.31 12.72 23.89
CA PRO A 162 11.14 13.57 23.66
C PRO A 162 11.50 14.74 22.72
N ARG A 163 10.50 15.25 21.99
CA ARG A 163 10.66 16.39 21.04
C ARG A 163 11.69 16.17 19.93
N THR A 164 11.96 14.91 19.59
CA THR A 164 12.84 14.53 18.47
C THR A 164 12.07 14.51 17.17
N ARG A 165 12.69 14.99 16.09
CA ARG A 165 12.16 14.85 14.73
C ARG A 165 12.53 13.47 14.19
N LEU A 166 11.53 12.61 14.03
CA LEU A 166 11.73 11.27 13.44
C LEU A 166 11.67 11.34 11.91
N ILE A 167 12.26 10.33 11.28
CA ILE A 167 12.11 10.00 9.85
C ILE A 167 11.67 8.54 9.80
N ILE A 168 10.55 8.29 9.13
CA ILE A 168 9.90 6.98 9.11
C ILE A 168 9.79 6.53 7.66
N ALA A 169 10.53 5.49 7.31
CA ALA A 169 10.48 4.88 5.98
C ALA A 169 9.84 3.49 6.09
N TYR A 170 8.94 3.16 5.18
CA TYR A 170 8.32 1.83 5.11
C TYR A 170 7.71 1.56 3.74
N GLU A 171 7.50 0.30 3.45
CA GLU A 171 6.72 -0.18 2.32
C GLU A 171 5.35 -0.64 2.83
N THR A 172 4.31 -0.47 2.01
CA THR A 172 2.99 -1.04 2.27
C THR A 172 2.78 -2.26 1.39
N THR A 173 2.11 -3.29 1.90
CA THR A 173 1.67 -4.39 1.05
C THR A 173 0.60 -3.92 0.07
N ALA A 174 0.61 -4.48 -1.15
CA ALA A 174 -0.47 -4.31 -2.10
C ALA A 174 -1.76 -4.85 -1.46
N SER A 175 -2.77 -3.98 -1.32
CA SER A 175 -4.14 -4.26 -0.88
C SER A 175 -4.25 -5.48 0.03
N GLY A 176 -4.16 -5.27 1.35
CA GLY A 176 -4.22 -6.29 2.42
C GLY A 176 -5.55 -7.04 2.50
N ILE A 177 -5.95 -7.64 1.40
CA ILE A 177 -7.06 -8.55 1.26
C ILE A 177 -6.54 -9.90 1.76
N THR A 178 -6.80 -10.16 3.02
CA THR A 178 -6.51 -11.46 3.63
C THR A 178 -7.54 -12.48 3.17
N ASP A 179 -7.21 -13.77 3.28
CA ASP A 179 -8.14 -14.88 3.03
C ASP A 179 -9.46 -14.72 3.78
N THR A 180 -9.39 -14.14 4.98
CA THR A 180 -10.57 -13.83 5.80
C THR A 180 -11.47 -12.78 5.14
N VAL A 181 -10.91 -11.71 4.58
CA VAL A 181 -11.68 -10.68 3.86
C VAL A 181 -12.29 -11.27 2.59
N ILE A 182 -11.54 -12.11 1.86
CA ILE A 182 -12.04 -12.81 0.68
C ILE A 182 -13.22 -13.70 1.07
N GLN A 183 -13.06 -14.52 2.11
CA GLN A 183 -14.13 -15.43 2.55
C GLN A 183 -15.38 -14.67 3.01
N GLN A 184 -15.23 -13.55 3.72
CA GLN A 184 -16.37 -12.72 4.11
C GLN A 184 -17.12 -12.17 2.88
N ALA A 185 -16.39 -11.70 1.87
CA ALA A 185 -17.01 -11.23 0.63
C ALA A 185 -17.75 -12.35 -0.12
N ILE A 186 -17.18 -13.56 -0.15
CA ILE A 186 -17.84 -14.76 -0.69
C ILE A 186 -19.15 -15.00 0.07
N ASP A 187 -19.10 -15.13 1.40
CA ASP A 187 -20.26 -15.43 2.23
C ASP A 187 -21.39 -14.39 2.03
N GLU A 188 -21.05 -13.11 1.92
CA GLU A 188 -22.01 -12.03 1.65
C GLU A 188 -22.68 -12.16 0.28
N VAL A 189 -21.88 -12.45 -0.76
CA VAL A 189 -22.38 -12.61 -2.12
C VAL A 189 -23.25 -13.85 -2.24
N GLU A 190 -22.85 -14.97 -1.66
CA GLU A 190 -23.63 -16.20 -1.67
C GLU A 190 -24.97 -16.04 -0.97
N ALA A 191 -25.00 -15.32 0.15
CA ALA A 191 -26.26 -14.99 0.83
C ALA A 191 -27.17 -14.13 -0.07
N LYS A 192 -26.61 -13.15 -0.79
CA LYS A 192 -27.36 -12.30 -1.72
C LYS A 192 -27.91 -13.08 -2.91
N ILE A 193 -27.12 -13.99 -3.49
CA ILE A 193 -27.52 -14.86 -4.60
C ILE A 193 -28.61 -15.83 -4.13
N THR A 194 -28.38 -16.54 -3.03
CA THR A 194 -29.34 -17.50 -2.45
C THR A 194 -30.69 -16.85 -2.15
N GLY A 195 -30.69 -15.63 -1.60
CA GLY A 195 -31.92 -14.89 -1.32
C GLY A 195 -32.72 -14.49 -2.57
N ARG A 196 -32.13 -14.59 -3.77
CA ARG A 196 -32.73 -14.19 -5.05
C ARG A 196 -32.87 -15.34 -6.05
N LEU A 197 -32.41 -16.54 -5.71
CA LEU A 197 -32.44 -17.70 -6.59
C LEU A 197 -33.87 -18.05 -7.03
N SER A 198 -34.07 -18.39 -8.30
CA SER A 198 -35.35 -18.96 -8.76
C SER A 198 -35.57 -20.37 -8.18
N ASP A 199 -36.82 -20.81 -8.12
CA ASP A 199 -37.19 -22.10 -7.50
C ASP A 199 -36.59 -23.32 -8.23
N GLU A 200 -36.11 -23.13 -9.45
CA GLU A 200 -35.50 -24.17 -10.28
C GLU A 200 -34.05 -24.46 -9.88
N TYR A 201 -33.42 -23.54 -9.15
CA TYR A 201 -32.05 -23.69 -8.68
C TYR A 201 -32.03 -23.78 -7.15
N GLY A 202 -30.95 -24.33 -6.62
CA GLY A 202 -30.71 -24.40 -5.17
C GLY A 202 -29.28 -24.00 -4.80
N PRO A 203 -29.00 -23.85 -3.49
CA PRO A 203 -27.66 -23.55 -2.97
C PRO A 203 -26.59 -24.57 -3.42
N GLU A 204 -26.99 -25.82 -3.65
CA GLU A 204 -26.11 -26.90 -4.07
C GLU A 204 -26.02 -27.03 -5.61
N SER A 205 -26.47 -26.00 -6.37
CA SER A 205 -26.36 -25.99 -7.84
C SER A 205 -24.90 -26.03 -8.26
N SER A 206 -24.57 -26.93 -9.20
CA SER A 206 -23.24 -27.02 -9.81
C SER A 206 -23.18 -26.33 -11.18
N ASP A 207 -24.11 -25.41 -11.47
CA ASP A 207 -24.11 -24.66 -12.72
C ASP A 207 -22.89 -23.74 -12.79
N VAL A 208 -22.15 -23.82 -13.89
CA VAL A 208 -20.90 -23.09 -14.09
C VAL A 208 -21.13 -21.59 -14.20
N GLU A 209 -22.22 -21.15 -14.84
CA GLU A 209 -22.52 -19.72 -15.00
C GLU A 209 -22.87 -19.08 -13.65
N LEU A 210 -23.51 -19.84 -12.76
CA LEU A 210 -23.79 -19.40 -11.40
C LEU A 210 -22.48 -19.22 -10.60
N GLY A 211 -21.52 -20.14 -10.77
CA GLY A 211 -20.16 -19.99 -10.25
C GLY A 211 -19.44 -18.75 -10.79
N ILE A 212 -19.45 -18.54 -12.11
CA ILE A 212 -18.84 -17.36 -12.75
C ILE A 212 -19.46 -16.07 -12.21
N GLY A 213 -20.80 -16.00 -12.15
CA GLY A 213 -21.51 -14.84 -11.63
C GLY A 213 -21.22 -14.56 -10.15
N ALA A 214 -21.09 -15.60 -9.32
CA ALA A 214 -20.69 -15.47 -7.92
C ALA A 214 -19.25 -14.94 -7.79
N THR A 215 -18.32 -15.44 -8.60
CA THR A 215 -16.94 -14.96 -8.67
C THR A 215 -16.89 -13.48 -9.06
N GLU A 216 -17.58 -13.09 -10.13
CA GLU A 216 -17.62 -11.69 -10.61
C GLU A 216 -18.23 -10.75 -9.56
N TRP A 217 -19.31 -11.14 -8.88
CA TRP A 217 -19.91 -10.29 -7.85
C TRP A 217 -19.02 -10.19 -6.60
N THR A 218 -18.31 -11.27 -6.25
CA THR A 218 -17.31 -11.25 -5.17
C THR A 218 -16.18 -10.28 -5.49
N LEU A 219 -15.66 -10.30 -6.73
CA LEU A 219 -14.64 -9.36 -7.19
C LEU A 219 -15.14 -7.90 -7.16
N ALA A 220 -16.40 -7.66 -7.54
CA ALA A 220 -17.01 -6.34 -7.44
C ALA A 220 -17.04 -5.84 -5.98
N THR A 221 -17.48 -6.69 -5.06
CA THR A 221 -17.58 -6.38 -3.63
C THR A 221 -16.21 -6.07 -3.02
N ILE A 222 -15.20 -6.88 -3.36
CA ILE A 222 -13.82 -6.67 -2.90
C ILE A 222 -13.25 -5.37 -3.47
N ALA A 223 -13.43 -5.11 -4.77
CA ALA A 223 -12.93 -3.88 -5.40
C ALA A 223 -13.54 -2.61 -4.79
N ASP A 224 -14.82 -2.63 -4.42
CA ASP A 224 -15.48 -1.53 -3.73
C ASP A 224 -14.93 -1.33 -2.31
N ASP A 225 -14.68 -2.41 -1.55
CA ASP A 225 -14.05 -2.32 -0.21
C ASP A 225 -12.63 -1.73 -0.29
N ILE A 226 -11.80 -2.15 -1.27
CA ILE A 226 -10.48 -1.55 -1.49
C ILE A 226 -10.61 -0.07 -1.85
N ALA A 227 -11.60 0.30 -2.67
CA ALA A 227 -11.82 1.70 -3.05
C ALA A 227 -12.15 2.56 -1.83
N LEU A 228 -13.04 2.07 -0.96
CA LEU A 228 -13.42 2.75 0.27
C LEU A 228 -12.21 2.90 1.21
N ARG A 229 -11.44 1.83 1.42
CA ARG A 229 -10.20 1.88 2.20
C ARG A 229 -9.19 2.86 1.62
N SER A 230 -9.09 2.94 0.29
CA SER A 230 -8.22 3.90 -0.40
C SER A 230 -8.65 5.34 -0.11
N LEU A 231 -9.95 5.65 -0.09
CA LEU A 231 -10.47 6.98 0.27
C LEU A 231 -10.23 7.33 1.74
N LEU A 232 -10.20 6.33 2.62
CA LEU A 232 -9.94 6.53 4.05
C LEU A 232 -8.44 6.64 4.38
N ALA A 233 -7.56 6.35 3.42
CA ALA A 233 -6.12 6.50 3.58
C ALA A 233 -5.75 7.99 3.65
N SER A 234 -5.50 8.49 4.86
CA SER A 234 -5.12 9.87 5.10
C SER A 234 -3.74 10.18 4.49
N GLY A 235 -3.60 11.34 3.85
CA GLY A 235 -2.30 11.85 3.39
C GLY A 235 -1.82 11.33 2.03
N ASP A 236 -2.63 10.56 1.29
CA ASP A 236 -2.29 10.13 -0.05
C ASP A 236 -3.00 10.95 -1.14
N ALA A 237 -2.26 11.85 -1.80
CA ALA A 237 -2.77 12.68 -2.89
C ALA A 237 -3.28 11.87 -4.11
N SER A 238 -2.93 10.59 -4.21
CA SER A 238 -3.38 9.69 -5.28
C SER A 238 -4.49 8.72 -4.84
N ALA A 239 -4.96 8.81 -3.59
CA ALA A 239 -6.05 8.01 -3.05
C ALA A 239 -7.32 8.13 -3.89
N ASP A 240 -7.74 9.36 -4.20
CA ASP A 240 -8.96 9.64 -4.96
C ASP A 240 -8.94 9.00 -6.35
N ASP A 241 -7.83 9.13 -7.08
CA ASP A 241 -7.71 8.58 -8.42
C ASP A 241 -7.73 7.05 -8.42
N ARG A 242 -7.09 6.42 -7.43
CA ARG A 242 -7.15 4.95 -7.28
C ARG A 242 -8.54 4.49 -6.88
N ALA A 243 -9.17 5.15 -5.91
CA ALA A 243 -10.53 4.84 -5.49
C ALA A 243 -11.51 4.93 -6.66
N ARG A 244 -11.42 5.97 -7.50
CA ARG A 244 -12.24 6.08 -8.72
C ARG A 244 -12.01 4.93 -9.70
N ARG A 245 -10.74 4.52 -9.93
CA ARG A 245 -10.43 3.39 -10.81
C ARG A 245 -11.00 2.08 -10.26
N LEU A 246 -10.88 1.86 -8.95
CA LEU A 246 -11.41 0.67 -8.27
C LEU A 246 -12.94 0.65 -8.25
N MET A 247 -13.60 1.79 -8.02
CA MET A 247 -15.07 1.91 -8.11
C MET A 247 -15.58 1.63 -9.53
N GLU A 248 -14.91 2.14 -10.56
CA GLU A 248 -15.27 1.86 -11.96
C GLU A 248 -15.06 0.37 -12.31
N LEU A 249 -14.00 -0.25 -11.78
CA LEU A 249 -13.76 -1.68 -11.93
C LEU A 249 -14.83 -2.52 -11.20
N ALA A 250 -15.17 -2.16 -9.96
CA ALA A 250 -16.22 -2.79 -9.17
C ALA A 250 -17.54 -2.78 -9.93
N ARG A 251 -17.91 -1.61 -10.49
CA ARG A 251 -19.12 -1.45 -11.30
C ARG A 251 -19.13 -2.37 -12.53
N ARG A 252 -18.01 -2.50 -13.23
CA ARG A 252 -17.90 -3.40 -14.40
C ARG A 252 -18.05 -4.86 -14.03
N TYR A 253 -17.46 -5.29 -12.92
CA TYR A 253 -17.64 -6.66 -12.42
C TYR A 253 -19.09 -6.90 -11.97
N GLU A 254 -19.72 -5.95 -11.30
CA GLU A 254 -21.12 -6.05 -10.91
C GLU A 254 -22.05 -6.14 -12.14
N GLU A 255 -21.84 -5.30 -13.15
CA GLU A 255 -22.60 -5.35 -14.41
C GLU A 255 -22.50 -6.72 -15.10
N ARG A 256 -21.29 -7.30 -15.15
CA ARG A 256 -21.07 -8.65 -15.71
C ARG A 256 -21.71 -9.73 -14.85
N ALA A 257 -21.52 -9.66 -13.54
CA ALA A 257 -22.12 -10.60 -12.59
C ALA A 257 -23.65 -10.61 -12.73
N MET A 258 -24.28 -9.44 -12.81
CA MET A 258 -25.73 -9.33 -12.99
C MET A 258 -26.19 -9.88 -14.35
N ALA A 259 -25.43 -9.65 -15.42
CA ALA A 259 -25.75 -10.23 -16.72
C ALA A 259 -25.69 -11.77 -16.67
N THR A 260 -24.62 -12.33 -16.10
CA THR A 260 -24.39 -13.77 -15.94
C THR A 260 -25.42 -14.42 -15.01
N LEU A 261 -25.77 -13.76 -13.90
CA LEU A 261 -26.71 -14.29 -12.90
C LEU A 261 -28.17 -14.13 -13.31
N SER A 262 -28.49 -13.20 -14.22
CA SER A 262 -29.88 -12.87 -14.59
C SER A 262 -30.79 -14.07 -14.91
N PRO A 263 -30.34 -15.16 -15.56
CA PRO A 263 -31.18 -16.34 -15.82
C PRO A 263 -31.53 -17.15 -14.56
N PHE A 264 -30.68 -17.09 -13.53
CA PHE A 264 -30.79 -17.87 -12.29
C PHE A 264 -31.60 -17.15 -11.21
N LEU A 265 -31.70 -15.83 -11.30
CA LEU A 265 -32.36 -15.00 -10.30
C LEU A 265 -33.84 -14.81 -10.64
N ARG A 266 -34.68 -14.77 -9.61
CA ARG A 266 -36.08 -14.35 -9.76
C ARG A 266 -36.10 -12.94 -10.32
N ALA A 267 -36.95 -12.71 -11.33
CA ALA A 267 -37.23 -11.37 -11.81
C ALA A 267 -37.57 -10.45 -10.61
N PRO A 268 -37.12 -9.18 -10.61
CA PRO A 268 -37.39 -8.28 -9.50
C PRO A 268 -38.89 -8.29 -9.22
N VAL A 269 -39.26 -8.60 -7.98
CA VAL A 269 -40.67 -8.64 -7.56
C VAL A 269 -41.28 -7.29 -7.95
N PRO A 270 -42.30 -7.24 -8.83
CA PRO A 270 -42.89 -5.98 -9.22
C PRO A 270 -43.37 -5.27 -7.96
N HIS A 271 -42.85 -4.06 -7.74
CA HIS A 271 -43.24 -3.21 -6.63
C HIS A 271 -44.78 -3.09 -6.65
N PRO A 272 -45.50 -3.16 -5.51
CA PRO A 272 -46.96 -3.06 -5.48
C PRO A 272 -47.55 -1.81 -6.16
N ALA A 273 -46.73 -0.81 -6.51
CA ALA A 273 -47.10 0.36 -7.29
C ALA A 273 -47.33 0.11 -8.79
N THR A 274 -46.85 -1.02 -9.35
CA THR A 274 -47.08 -1.40 -10.76
C THR A 274 -48.22 -2.41 -10.97
N ARG A 275 -48.97 -2.77 -9.91
CA ARG A 275 -50.28 -3.42 -10.09
C ARG A 275 -51.22 -2.39 -10.71
N GLY A 276 -51.41 -2.50 -12.03
CA GLY A 276 -52.37 -1.70 -12.79
C GLY A 276 -53.73 -1.69 -12.09
N ALA A 277 -54.39 -0.53 -12.14
CA ALA A 277 -55.71 -0.31 -11.56
C ALA A 277 -56.66 -1.45 -11.93
N ASN A 278 -57.32 -2.03 -10.91
CA ASN A 278 -58.40 -3.00 -11.13
C ASN A 278 -59.38 -2.43 -12.18
N PRO A 279 -59.73 -3.19 -13.23
CA PRO A 279 -60.79 -2.76 -14.14
C PRO A 279 -62.07 -2.55 -13.32
N SER A 280 -62.68 -1.38 -13.50
CA SER A 280 -63.92 -1.01 -12.80
C SER A 280 -64.99 -2.09 -13.06
N PRO A 281 -65.76 -2.50 -12.03
CA PRO A 281 -66.82 -3.48 -12.23
C PRO A 281 -67.86 -2.93 -13.22
N PRO A 282 -68.46 -3.80 -14.06
CA PRO A 282 -69.42 -3.36 -15.06
C PRO A 282 -70.65 -2.73 -14.38
N PRO A 283 -71.29 -1.75 -15.04
CA PRO A 283 -72.43 -1.05 -14.48
C PRO A 283 -73.59 -2.03 -14.28
N VAL A 284 -74.06 -2.11 -13.04
CA VAL A 284 -75.28 -2.84 -12.69
C VAL A 284 -76.46 -1.99 -13.16
N TRP A 285 -77.29 -2.57 -14.03
CA TRP A 285 -78.59 -2.02 -14.44
C TRP A 285 -79.68 -2.52 -13.51
#